data_AF-A0A9R0NSS5-F1
#
_entry.id   AF-A0A9R0NSS5-F1
#
_cell.length_a   1.000
_cell.length_b   1.000
_cell.length_c   1.000
_cell.angle_alpha   90.00
_cell.angle_beta   90.00
_cell.angle_gamma   90.00
#
_symmetry.space_group_name_H-M   'P 1'
#
loop_
_entity.id
_entity.type
_entity.pdbx_description
1 polymer ?
#
loop_
_entity_poly.entity_id
_entity_poly.type
_entity_poly.pdbx_seq_one_letter_code
_entity_poly.pdbx_strand_id
1 'polypeptide(L)'
;MPDGAMNGGGYQVRPDELLTHAKAVEQVGQTLGQALAAAEQVTMGVQAYGLICGPLFVPMVLGVSAPGVITLGAAQDAMGTLAQSVRQAAKTYQDAEQAHAQRITGLGEGLS
;
A
#
# COMPACT_ATOMS: atom_id res chain seq x y z
N MET A 1 33.97 -32.95 -17.12
CA MET A 1 33.43 -31.90 -16.22
C MET A 1 34.02 -30.56 -16.67
N PRO A 2 33.28 -29.44 -16.65
CA PRO A 2 32.28 -29.04 -15.63
C PRO A 2 30.84 -29.00 -16.17
N ASP A 3 29.83 -29.45 -15.43
CA ASP A 3 29.14 -28.80 -14.28
C ASP A 3 28.12 -27.74 -14.69
N GLY A 4 27.05 -28.20 -15.34
CA GLY A 4 25.77 -27.49 -15.40
C GLY A 4 24.95 -27.83 -14.17
N ALA A 5 25.38 -27.36 -12.99
CA ALA A 5 24.56 -27.42 -11.79
C ALA A 5 23.30 -26.59 -12.05
N MET A 6 22.19 -27.31 -12.23
CA MET A 6 20.83 -26.79 -12.23
C MET A 6 20.67 -25.99 -10.93
N ASN A 7 20.68 -24.67 -11.05
CA ASN A 7 20.55 -23.75 -9.94
C ASN A 7 19.19 -24.01 -9.28
N GLY A 8 19.19 -24.51 -8.04
CA GLY A 8 17.99 -24.82 -7.28
C GLY A 8 17.09 -23.59 -7.24
N GLY A 9 15.85 -23.73 -7.69
CA GLY A 9 14.87 -22.65 -7.82
C GLY A 9 14.49 -22.04 -6.47
N GLY A 10 15.37 -21.22 -5.91
CA GLY A 10 15.11 -20.42 -4.73
C GLY A 10 14.47 -19.09 -5.12
N TYR A 11 13.51 -18.63 -4.33
CA TYR A 11 13.01 -17.26 -4.42
C TYR A 11 14.02 -16.32 -3.75
N GLN A 12 14.58 -15.38 -4.52
CA GLN A 12 15.40 -14.32 -3.96
C GLN A 12 14.51 -13.11 -3.67
N VAL A 13 14.37 -12.78 -2.38
CA VAL A 13 13.64 -11.59 -1.97
C VAL A 13 14.61 -10.42 -1.87
N ARG A 14 14.32 -9.33 -2.60
CA ARG A 14 15.10 -8.08 -2.56
C ARG A 14 14.36 -7.04 -1.73
N PRO A 15 14.80 -6.72 -0.50
CA PRO A 15 14.11 -5.77 0.37
C PRO A 15 13.89 -4.39 -0.27
N ASP A 16 14.84 -3.90 -1.06
CA ASP A 16 14.70 -2.62 -1.79
C ASP A 16 13.56 -2.63 -2.81
N GLU A 17 13.32 -3.76 -3.48
CA GLU A 17 12.19 -3.90 -4.42
C GLU A 17 10.85 -3.91 -3.66
N LEU A 18 10.80 -4.56 -2.49
CA LEU A 18 9.62 -4.53 -1.62
C LEU A 18 9.34 -3.10 -1.13
N LEU A 19 10.36 -2.35 -0.71
CA LEU A 19 10.19 -0.95 -0.31
C LEU A 19 9.73 -0.07 -1.48
N THR A 20 10.25 -0.30 -2.68
CA THR A 20 9.79 0.38 -3.90
C THR A 20 8.32 0.08 -4.18
N HIS A 21 7.90 -1.17 -4.06
CA HIS A 21 6.50 -1.55 -4.25
C HIS A 21 5.59 -0.96 -3.17
N ALA A 22 6.00 -0.98 -1.91
CA ALA A 22 5.24 -0.35 -0.82
C ALA A 22 5.00 1.14 -1.08
N LYS A 23 6.00 1.86 -1.62
CA LYS A 23 5.85 3.26 -2.02
C LYS A 23 4.85 3.44 -3.15
N ALA A 24 4.85 2.56 -4.15
CA ALA A 24 3.88 2.59 -5.23
C ALA A 24 2.44 2.35 -4.73
N VAL A 25 2.25 1.39 -3.82
CA VAL A 25 0.95 1.12 -3.19
C VAL A 25 0.47 2.31 -2.36
N GLU A 26 1.37 2.94 -1.59
CA GLU A 26 1.06 4.15 -0.82
C GLU A 26 0.65 5.31 -1.72
N GLN A 27 1.29 5.46 -2.89
CA GLN A 27 0.91 6.48 -3.87
C GLN A 27 -0.51 6.25 -4.41
N VAL A 28 -0.91 5.00 -4.65
CA VAL A 28 -2.30 4.67 -5.02
C VAL A 28 -3.27 5.07 -3.90
N GLY A 29 -2.94 4.75 -2.64
CA GLY A 29 -3.71 5.18 -1.47
C GLY A 29 -3.86 6.70 -1.38
N GLN A 30 -2.80 7.46 -1.66
CA GLN A 30 -2.85 8.92 -1.70
C GLN A 30 -3.77 9.45 -2.80
N THR A 31 -3.75 8.85 -3.99
CA THR A 31 -4.69 9.21 -5.08
C THR A 31 -6.14 8.92 -4.70
N LEU A 32 -6.41 7.80 -4.02
CA LEU A 32 -7.75 7.49 -3.50
C LEU A 32 -8.21 8.53 -2.47
N GLY A 33 -7.31 8.98 -1.58
CA GLY A 33 -7.62 10.04 -0.62
C GLY A 33 -7.88 11.40 -1.27
N GLN A 34 -7.17 11.74 -2.35
CA GLN A 34 -7.48 12.93 -3.15
C GLN A 34 -8.86 12.83 -3.81
N ALA A 35 -9.21 11.66 -4.34
CA ALA A 35 -10.53 11.43 -4.93
C ALA A 35 -11.65 11.51 -3.88
N LEU A 36 -11.42 10.98 -2.67
CA LEU A 36 -12.34 11.07 -1.54
C LEU A 36 -12.59 12.54 -1.14
N ALA A 37 -11.53 13.31 -0.95
CA ALA A 37 -11.63 14.73 -0.59
C ALA A 37 -12.42 15.53 -1.64
N ALA A 38 -12.18 15.25 -2.94
CA ALA A 38 -12.95 15.86 -4.02
C ALA A 38 -14.43 15.47 -3.98
N ALA A 39 -14.74 14.19 -3.71
CA ALA A 39 -16.12 13.69 -3.62
C ALA A 39 -16.89 14.31 -2.43
N GLU A 40 -16.22 14.51 -1.29
CA GLU A 40 -16.79 15.21 -0.13
C GLU A 40 -17.08 16.69 -0.44
N GLN A 41 -16.17 17.36 -1.15
CA GLN A 41 -16.33 18.76 -1.54
C GLN A 41 -17.51 18.95 -2.50
N VAL A 42 -17.71 18.03 -3.45
CA VAL A 42 -18.89 18.03 -4.35
C VAL A 42 -20.18 17.78 -3.57
N THR A 43 -20.17 16.85 -2.60
CA THR A 43 -21.35 16.55 -1.77
C THR A 43 -21.82 17.79 -0.98
N MET A 44 -20.89 18.60 -0.46
CA MET A 44 -21.20 19.89 0.17
C MET A 44 -21.83 20.89 -0.82
N GLY A 45 -21.31 20.95 -2.06
CA GLY A 45 -21.87 21.79 -3.12
C GLY A 45 -23.30 21.39 -3.54
N VAL A 46 -23.60 20.09 -3.56
CA VAL A 46 -24.94 19.55 -3.87
C VAL A 46 -25.94 19.88 -2.75
N GLN A 47 -25.54 19.94 -1.48
CA GLN A 47 -26.42 20.40 -0.40
C GLN A 47 -26.81 21.88 -0.56
N ALA A 48 -25.91 22.73 -1.08
CA ALA A 48 -26.18 24.15 -1.31
C ALA A 48 -26.92 24.44 -2.63
N TYR A 49 -26.55 23.79 -3.75
CA TYR A 49 -27.18 23.98 -5.07
C TYR A 49 -28.47 23.16 -5.23
N GLY A 50 -28.56 22.02 -4.53
CA GLY A 50 -29.75 21.17 -4.43
C GLY A 50 -30.91 21.82 -3.67
N LEU A 51 -30.72 22.96 -3.02
CA LEU A 51 -31.84 23.69 -2.42
C LEU A 51 -32.76 24.32 -3.48
N ILE A 52 -32.25 24.58 -4.70
CA ILE A 52 -33.01 25.21 -5.80
C ILE A 52 -33.57 24.16 -6.79
N CYS A 53 -32.86 23.05 -7.06
CA CYS A 53 -33.30 21.98 -7.98
C CYS A 53 -33.53 20.61 -7.32
N GLY A 54 -33.30 20.47 -6.02
CA GLY A 54 -32.99 19.18 -5.40
C GLY A 54 -34.06 18.38 -4.66
N PRO A 55 -35.33 18.78 -4.49
CA PRO A 55 -36.31 17.87 -3.88
C PRO A 55 -36.49 16.57 -4.66
N LEU A 56 -36.27 16.58 -5.99
CA LEU A 56 -36.48 15.42 -6.87
C LEU A 56 -35.18 14.64 -7.19
N PHE A 57 -34.05 15.33 -7.37
CA PHE A 57 -32.82 14.74 -7.91
C PHE A 57 -31.75 14.43 -6.85
N VAL A 58 -31.68 15.20 -5.76
CA VAL A 58 -30.66 15.00 -4.70
C VAL A 58 -30.79 13.65 -4.00
N PRO A 59 -31.99 13.13 -3.64
CA PRO A 59 -32.08 11.83 -2.99
C PRO A 59 -31.61 10.67 -3.89
N MET A 60 -31.87 10.72 -5.20
CA MET A 60 -31.38 9.71 -6.15
C MET A 60 -29.85 9.73 -6.29
N VAL A 61 -29.25 10.92 -6.39
CA VAL A 61 -27.79 11.07 -6.50
C VAL A 61 -27.09 10.64 -5.21
N LEU A 62 -27.63 11.04 -4.04
CA LEU A 62 -27.07 10.63 -2.74
C LEU A 62 -27.17 9.13 -2.49
N GLY A 63 -28.21 8.46 -3.01
CA GLY A 63 -28.37 7.02 -2.90
C GLY A 63 -27.22 6.21 -3.53
N VAL A 64 -26.55 6.76 -4.54
CA VAL A 64 -25.39 6.13 -5.20
C VAL A 64 -24.05 6.74 -4.78
N SER A 65 -23.99 8.04 -4.49
CA SER A 65 -22.73 8.71 -4.15
C SER A 65 -22.25 8.38 -2.74
N ALA A 66 -23.13 8.23 -1.76
CA ALA A 66 -22.74 7.93 -0.38
C ALA A 66 -22.03 6.56 -0.23
N PRO A 67 -22.54 5.46 -0.82
CA PRO A 67 -21.77 4.20 -0.89
C PRO A 67 -20.43 4.34 -1.62
N GLY A 68 -20.37 5.16 -2.68
CA GLY A 68 -19.13 5.46 -3.40
C GLY A 68 -18.07 6.12 -2.52
N VAL A 69 -18.45 7.12 -1.73
CA VAL A 69 -17.54 7.81 -0.78
C VAL A 69 -17.03 6.83 0.28
N ILE A 70 -17.91 5.98 0.84
CA ILE A 70 -17.51 4.98 1.84
C ILE A 70 -16.52 3.96 1.25
N THR A 71 -16.78 3.48 0.03
CA THR A 71 -15.90 2.51 -0.63
C THR A 71 -14.54 3.10 -1.01
N LEU A 72 -14.49 4.39 -1.39
CA LEU A 72 -13.22 5.10 -1.60
C LEU A 72 -12.39 5.19 -0.31
N GLY A 73 -13.02 5.52 0.82
CA GLY A 73 -12.36 5.53 2.13
C GLY A 73 -11.83 4.15 2.52
N ALA A 74 -12.65 3.10 2.41
CA ALA A 74 -12.23 1.74 2.68
C ALA A 74 -11.06 1.27 1.79
N ALA A 75 -11.07 1.66 0.51
CA ALA A 75 -9.98 1.36 -0.41
C ALA A 75 -8.68 2.09 -0.02
N GLN A 76 -8.76 3.36 0.37
CA GLN A 76 -7.61 4.13 0.86
C GLN A 76 -6.98 3.46 2.09
N ASP A 77 -7.79 3.08 3.07
CA ASP A 77 -7.32 2.41 4.29
C ASP A 77 -6.65 1.08 3.97
N ALA A 78 -7.28 0.26 3.12
CA ALA A 78 -6.73 -1.03 2.70
C ALA A 78 -5.36 -0.88 2.01
N MET A 79 -5.20 0.12 1.13
CA MET A 79 -3.91 0.40 0.49
C MET A 79 -2.85 0.83 1.53
N GLY A 80 -3.24 1.64 2.52
CA GLY A 80 -2.37 2.03 3.63
C GLY A 80 -1.88 0.82 4.45
N THR A 81 -2.80 -0.09 4.82
CA THR A 81 -2.45 -1.32 5.53
C THR A 81 -1.51 -2.20 4.70
N LEU A 82 -1.80 -2.40 3.41
CA LEU A 82 -0.95 -3.19 2.52
C LEU A 82 0.47 -2.62 2.41
N ALA A 83 0.61 -1.31 2.23
CA ALA A 83 1.91 -0.66 2.17
C ALA A 83 2.72 -0.87 3.46
N GLN A 84 2.06 -0.80 4.63
CA GLN A 84 2.70 -1.08 5.92
C GLN A 84 3.13 -2.55 6.04
N SER A 85 2.28 -3.50 5.65
CA SER A 85 2.62 -4.93 5.67
C SER A 85 3.83 -5.24 4.79
N VAL A 86 3.93 -4.65 3.60
CA VAL A 86 5.08 -4.84 2.71
C VAL A 86 6.36 -4.23 3.31
N ARG A 87 6.28 -3.04 3.93
CA ARG A 87 7.41 -2.45 4.65
C ARG A 87 7.89 -3.35 5.79
N GLN A 88 6.94 -3.92 6.55
CA GLN A 88 7.26 -4.82 7.65
C GLN A 88 7.95 -6.09 7.15
N ALA A 89 7.48 -6.67 6.04
CA ALA A 89 8.14 -7.81 5.42
C ALA A 89 9.58 -7.48 4.99
N ALA A 90 9.78 -6.34 4.31
CA ALA A 90 11.12 -5.89 3.91
C ALA A 90 12.07 -5.76 5.11
N LYS A 91 11.58 -5.18 6.21
CA LYS A 91 12.33 -5.06 7.46
C LYS A 91 12.71 -6.43 8.03
N THR A 92 11.77 -7.38 8.08
CA THR A 92 12.05 -8.74 8.57
C THR A 92 13.16 -9.42 7.76
N TYR A 93 13.20 -9.24 6.43
CA TYR A 93 14.30 -9.77 5.61
C TYR A 93 15.63 -9.09 5.90
N GLN A 94 15.65 -7.76 6.07
CA GLN A 94 16.87 -7.02 6.42
C GLN A 94 17.41 -7.42 7.80
N ASP A 95 16.54 -7.54 8.79
CA ASP A 95 16.91 -7.93 10.15
C ASP A 95 17.50 -9.36 10.17
N ALA A 96 16.90 -10.28 9.41
CA ALA A 96 17.40 -11.63 9.26
C ALA A 96 18.80 -11.65 8.62
N GLU A 97 18.98 -10.94 7.50
CA GLU A 97 20.27 -10.84 6.81
C GLU A 97 21.35 -10.26 7.73
N GLN A 98 21.04 -9.17 8.44
CA GLN A 98 21.98 -8.54 9.36
C GLN A 98 22.37 -9.46 10.51
N ALA A 99 21.43 -10.21 11.08
CA ALA A 99 21.71 -11.20 12.13
C ALA A 99 22.56 -12.38 11.64
N HIS A 100 22.38 -12.80 10.38
CA HIS A 100 23.23 -13.80 9.76
C HIS A 100 24.64 -13.28 9.50
N ALA A 101 24.77 -12.08 8.91
CA ALA A 101 26.04 -11.43 8.66
C ALA A 101 26.85 -11.25 9.95
N GLN A 102 26.24 -10.73 11.03
CA GLN A 102 26.89 -10.56 12.33
C GLN A 102 27.44 -11.86 12.90
N ARG A 103 26.67 -12.96 12.79
CA ARG A 103 27.13 -14.28 13.25
C ARG A 103 28.32 -14.78 12.44
N ILE A 104 28.30 -14.59 11.12
CA ILE A 104 29.40 -15.01 10.25
C ILE A 104 30.67 -14.19 10.55
N THR A 105 30.54 -12.86 10.67
CA THR A 105 31.68 -11.99 11.01
C THR A 105 32.26 -12.34 12.38
N GLY A 106 31.42 -12.53 13.39
CA GLY A 106 31.89 -12.90 14.74
C GLY A 106 32.57 -14.28 14.79
N LEU A 107 32.12 -15.25 13.98
CA LEU A 107 32.82 -16.52 13.82
C LEU A 107 34.19 -16.35 13.17
N GLY A 108 34.31 -15.46 12.18
CA GLY A 108 35.59 -15.15 11.51
C GLY A 108 36.61 -14.49 12.42
N GLU A 109 36.17 -13.57 13.28
CA GLU A 109 37.02 -12.93 14.30
C GLU A 109 37.52 -13.92 15.36
N GLY A 110 36.71 -14.91 15.75
CA GLY A 110 37.11 -15.94 16.72
C GLY A 110 38.09 -16.99 16.19
N LEU A 111 38.34 -17.02 14.87
CA LEU A 111 39.25 -17.97 14.20
C LEU A 111 40.59 -17.33 13.80
N SER A 112 40.75 -16.01 13.98
CA SER A 112 42.00 -15.26 13.75
C SER A 112 42.79 -15.08 15.05
#